data_AF-A0A1G4TS74-F1
#
_entry.id   AF-A0A1G4TS74-F1
#
_cell.length_a   1.000
_cell.length_b   1.000
_cell.length_c   1.000
_cell.angle_alpha   90.00
_cell.angle_beta   90.00
_cell.angle_gamma   90.00
#
_symmetry.space_group_name_H-M   'P 1'
#
loop_
_entity.id
_entity.type
_entity.pdbx_description
1 polymer ?
#
loop_
_entity_poly.entity_id
_entity_poly.type
_entity_poly.pdbx_seq_one_letter_code
_entity_poly.pdbx_strand_id
1 'polypeptide(L)'
;MALAKAGFVVAAAQYRTVPNKYPALVEDGKAAIRYLREHAEEYGIDPARIGVLGDSAGGYVSQMMGMTNGDKTFDKGQFLDKSSEVQAAVTMYGISNLLEIGAGFPDEIAKVHQSPAVTEA
;
A
#
# COMPACT_ATOMS: atom_id res chain seq x y z
N MET A 1 14.98 9.57 4.68
CA MET A 1 16.11 9.36 5.62
C MET A 1 15.73 9.48 7.10
N ALA A 2 14.62 10.15 7.49
CA ALA A 2 14.25 10.30 8.91
C ALA A 2 14.03 8.96 9.64
N LEU A 3 13.32 8.00 9.04
CA LEU A 3 13.07 6.67 9.62
C LEU A 3 14.36 5.88 9.85
N ALA A 4 15.24 5.81 8.84
CA ALA A 4 16.53 5.14 8.99
C ALA A 4 17.40 5.77 10.10
N LYS A 5 17.44 7.11 10.18
CA LYS A 5 18.14 7.82 11.25
C LYS A 5 17.53 7.57 12.64
N ALA A 6 16.24 7.25 12.70
CA ALA A 6 15.54 6.87 13.93
C ALA A 6 15.70 5.37 14.27
N GLY A 7 16.49 4.61 13.52
CA GLY A 7 16.81 3.20 13.81
C GLY A 7 15.87 2.18 13.17
N PHE A 8 15.01 2.58 12.23
CA PHE A 8 14.16 1.65 11.48
C PHE A 8 14.91 1.06 10.28
N VAL A 9 14.70 -0.24 10.01
CA VAL A 9 14.94 -0.79 8.68
C VAL A 9 13.91 -0.20 7.72
N VAL A 10 14.37 0.29 6.57
CA VAL A 10 13.50 0.88 5.55
C VAL A 10 13.64 0.09 4.26
N ALA A 11 12.55 -0.54 3.83
CA ALA A 11 12.46 -1.23 2.56
C ALA A 11 11.52 -0.45 1.61
N ALA A 12 11.95 -0.25 0.37
CA ALA A 12 11.11 0.31 -0.68
C ALA A 12 10.60 -0.82 -1.56
N ALA A 13 9.30 -1.12 -1.47
CA ALA A 13 8.66 -2.15 -2.29
C ALA A 13 7.90 -1.50 -3.45
N GLN A 14 8.19 -1.97 -4.66
CA GLN A 14 7.39 -1.61 -5.83
C GLN A 14 6.12 -2.46 -5.88
N TYR A 15 5.02 -1.86 -6.34
CA TYR A 15 3.76 -2.53 -6.61
C TYR A 15 3.33 -2.26 -8.05
N ARG A 16 2.54 -3.17 -8.62
CA ARG A 16 1.98 -3.04 -9.97
C ARG A 16 1.07 -1.81 -10.06
N THR A 17 1.32 -1.00 -11.08
CA THR A 17 0.49 0.15 -11.46
C THR A 17 -0.34 -0.17 -12.71
N VAL A 18 -1.06 0.83 -13.24
CA VAL A 18 -1.80 0.69 -14.50
C VAL A 18 -0.92 0.07 -15.61
N PRO A 19 -1.45 -0.88 -16.40
CA PRO A 19 -2.87 -1.23 -16.56
C PRO A 19 -3.42 -2.24 -15.54
N ASN A 20 -2.65 -2.64 -14.52
CA ASN A 20 -3.14 -3.54 -13.49
C ASN A 20 -4.14 -2.84 -12.57
N LYS A 21 -5.27 -3.47 -12.29
CA LYS A 21 -6.34 -2.93 -11.45
C LYS A 21 -6.31 -3.56 -10.06
N TYR A 22 -7.04 -2.95 -9.12
CA TYR A 22 -7.36 -3.58 -7.85
C TYR A 22 -7.86 -5.03 -8.07
N PRO A 23 -7.34 -6.04 -7.33
CA PRO A 23 -6.54 -5.92 -6.11
C PRO A 23 -5.01 -5.99 -6.28
N ALA A 24 -4.46 -5.98 -7.50
CA ALA A 24 -3.04 -6.28 -7.77
C ALA A 24 -2.03 -5.53 -6.88
N LEU A 25 -2.21 -4.23 -6.70
CA LEU A 25 -1.38 -3.39 -5.83
C LEU A 25 -1.37 -3.83 -4.36
N VAL A 26 -2.48 -4.34 -3.84
CA VAL A 26 -2.61 -4.82 -2.46
C VAL A 26 -1.94 -6.18 -2.32
N GLU A 27 -2.10 -7.05 -3.33
CA GLU A 27 -1.43 -8.35 -3.38
C GLU A 27 0.10 -8.18 -3.36
N ASP A 28 0.63 -7.20 -4.10
CA ASP A 28 2.06 -6.92 -4.16
C ASP A 28 2.59 -6.38 -2.83
N GLY A 29 1.87 -5.44 -2.19
CA GLY A 29 2.21 -4.96 -0.86
C GLY A 29 2.25 -6.10 0.17
N LYS A 30 1.24 -6.98 0.16
CA LYS A 30 1.19 -8.15 1.05
C LYS A 30 2.26 -9.18 0.74
N ALA A 31 2.63 -9.38 -0.53
CA ALA A 31 3.77 -10.19 -0.92
C ALA A 31 5.09 -9.59 -0.39
N ALA A 32 5.27 -8.28 -0.45
CA ALA A 32 6.44 -7.60 0.10
C ALA A 32 6.56 -7.79 1.62
N ILE A 33 5.46 -7.66 2.37
CA ILE A 33 5.50 -7.91 3.83
C ILE A 33 5.93 -9.35 4.14
N ARG A 34 5.41 -10.33 3.39
CA ARG A 34 5.77 -11.74 3.60
C ARG A 34 7.23 -12.02 3.23
N TYR A 35 7.71 -11.43 2.14
CA TYR A 35 9.12 -11.48 1.76
C TYR A 35 10.02 -10.91 2.88
N LEU A 36 9.70 -9.73 3.39
CA LEU A 36 10.45 -9.11 4.49
C LEU A 36 10.42 -9.94 5.77
N ARG A 37 9.32 -10.67 6.05
CA ARG A 37 9.24 -11.60 7.18
C ARG A 37 10.03 -12.88 6.97
N GLU A 38 10.04 -13.43 5.76
CA GLU A 38 10.87 -14.59 5.43
C GLU A 38 12.36 -14.27 5.62
N HIS A 39 12.79 -13.11 5.13
CA HIS A 39 14.17 -12.65 5.16
C HIS A 39 14.51 -11.78 6.39
N ALA A 40 13.71 -11.86 7.45
CA ALA A 40 13.82 -10.94 8.58
C ALA A 40 15.19 -11.02 9.28
N GLU A 41 15.72 -12.23 9.46
CA GLU A 41 17.05 -12.45 10.07
C GLU A 41 18.17 -11.84 9.20
N GLU A 42 18.11 -12.05 7.88
CA GLU A 42 19.08 -11.54 6.91
C GLU A 42 19.14 -10.00 6.93
N TYR A 43 17.99 -9.34 7.07
CA TYR A 43 17.87 -7.88 7.01
C TYR A 43 17.84 -7.19 8.38
N GLY A 44 17.92 -7.94 9.48
CA GLY A 44 17.81 -7.39 10.83
C GLY A 44 16.44 -6.75 11.12
N ILE A 45 15.37 -7.29 10.52
CA ILE A 45 13.99 -6.83 10.72
C ILE A 45 13.40 -7.56 11.92
N ASP A 46 12.69 -6.83 12.78
CA ASP A 46 11.80 -7.47 13.75
C ASP A 46 10.48 -7.84 13.06
N PRO A 47 10.18 -9.14 12.82
CA PRO A 47 9.02 -9.56 12.04
C PRO A 47 7.68 -9.25 12.72
N ALA A 48 7.69 -8.92 14.02
CA ALA A 48 6.52 -8.53 14.78
C ALA A 48 6.26 -7.01 14.77
N ARG A 49 7.17 -6.20 14.20
CA ARG A 49 7.08 -4.74 14.16
C ARG A 49 7.27 -4.19 12.75
N ILE A 50 6.32 -4.49 11.87
CA ILE A 50 6.33 -4.00 10.48
C ILE A 50 5.19 -3.02 10.26
N GLY A 51 5.51 -1.81 9.81
CA GLY A 51 4.56 -0.79 9.41
C GLY A 51 4.72 -0.40 7.94
N VAL A 52 3.66 0.13 7.35
CA VAL A 52 3.67 0.67 5.98
C VAL A 52 3.40 2.16 5.99
N LEU A 53 4.01 2.86 5.03
CA LEU A 53 3.87 4.28 4.82
C LEU A 53 3.81 4.56 3.33
N GLY A 54 2.90 5.43 2.90
CA GLY A 54 2.82 5.87 1.52
C GLY A 54 2.09 7.19 1.38
N ASP A 55 2.32 7.85 0.25
CA ASP A 55 1.70 9.12 -0.11
C ASP A 55 0.85 9.00 -1.38
N SER A 56 -0.19 9.85 -1.51
CA SER A 56 -1.08 9.86 -2.67
C SER A 56 -1.62 8.44 -3.00
N ALA A 57 -1.34 7.90 -4.19
CA ALA A 57 -1.68 6.52 -4.57
C ALA A 57 -1.06 5.47 -3.64
N GLY A 58 0.17 5.67 -3.15
CA GLY A 58 0.80 4.81 -2.15
C GLY A 58 0.12 4.91 -0.79
N GLY A 59 -0.49 6.06 -0.48
CA GLY A 59 -1.33 6.23 0.70
C GLY A 59 -2.60 5.38 0.65
N TYR A 60 -3.21 5.21 -0.53
CA TYR A 60 -4.31 4.24 -0.73
C TYR A 60 -3.83 2.79 -0.47
N VAL A 61 -2.67 2.41 -1.03
CA VAL A 61 -2.08 1.07 -0.80
C VAL A 61 -1.83 0.83 0.70
N SER A 62 -1.25 1.81 1.39
CA SER A 62 -0.97 1.76 2.84
C SER A 62 -2.26 1.57 3.65
N GLN A 63 -3.33 2.30 3.32
CA GLN A 63 -4.64 2.14 3.95
C GLN A 63 -5.21 0.73 3.74
N MET A 64 -5.22 0.25 2.49
CA MET A 64 -5.74 -1.08 2.16
C MET A 64 -4.95 -2.19 2.83
N MET A 65 -3.62 -2.06 2.93
CA MET A 65 -2.75 -2.99 3.65
C MET A 65 -3.17 -3.17 5.12
N GLY A 66 -3.45 -2.06 5.83
CA GLY A 66 -3.94 -2.11 7.20
C GLY A 66 -5.38 -2.63 7.31
N MET A 67 -6.28 -2.16 6.45
CA MET A 67 -7.72 -2.50 6.49
C MET A 67 -8.00 -3.96 6.10
N THR A 68 -7.08 -4.60 5.38
CA THR A 68 -7.19 -6.00 4.94
C THR A 68 -6.31 -6.95 5.76
N ASN A 69 -5.84 -6.55 6.94
CA ASN A 69 -5.21 -7.48 7.88
C ASN A 69 -6.14 -8.68 8.16
N GLY A 70 -5.58 -9.88 8.26
CA GLY A 70 -6.34 -11.13 8.42
C GLY A 70 -7.02 -11.66 7.15
N ASP A 71 -7.24 -10.82 6.12
CA ASP A 71 -7.87 -11.24 4.88
C ASP A 71 -6.86 -11.93 3.94
N LYS A 72 -6.97 -13.26 3.86
CA LYS A 72 -6.12 -14.12 3.03
C LYS A 72 -6.48 -14.11 1.55
N THR A 73 -7.58 -13.49 1.14
CA THR A 73 -7.96 -13.42 -0.29
C THR A 73 -6.93 -12.67 -1.13
N PHE A 74 -6.21 -11.72 -0.52
CA PHE A 74 -5.15 -10.91 -1.13
C PHE A 74 -3.75 -11.55 -1.05
N ASP A 75 -3.58 -12.66 -0.33
CA ASP A 75 -2.29 -13.31 -0.16
C ASP A 75 -1.98 -14.19 -1.40
N LYS A 76 -1.23 -13.66 -2.37
CA LYS A 76 -0.81 -14.36 -3.61
C LYS A 76 0.69 -14.59 -3.70
N GLY A 77 1.13 -15.57 -4.48
CA GLY A 77 2.56 -15.81 -4.74
C GLY A 77 3.26 -16.60 -3.65
N GLN A 78 4.47 -16.18 -3.27
CA GLN A 78 5.38 -16.92 -2.40
C GLN A 78 5.15 -16.63 -0.90
N PHE A 79 5.75 -17.46 -0.03
CA PHE A 79 5.77 -17.30 1.43
C PHE A 79 4.38 -17.18 2.07
N LEU A 80 3.41 -17.96 1.57
CA LEU A 80 2.02 -17.94 2.05
C LEU A 80 1.88 -18.38 3.52
N ASP A 81 2.88 -19.06 4.08
CA ASP A 81 3.00 -19.43 5.49
C ASP A 81 3.37 -18.24 6.39
N LYS A 82 3.85 -17.13 5.83
CA LYS A 82 4.12 -15.89 6.59
C LYS A 82 2.89 -15.00 6.63
N SER A 83 2.74 -14.28 7.73
CA SER A 83 1.71 -13.24 7.83
C SER A 83 2.02 -12.09 6.85
N SER A 84 0.99 -11.50 6.25
CA SER A 84 1.07 -10.25 5.48
C SER A 84 0.55 -9.04 6.28
N GLU A 85 0.26 -9.23 7.57
CA GLU A 85 -0.33 -8.19 8.40
C GLU A 85 0.67 -7.12 8.79
N VAL A 86 0.21 -5.88 8.95
CA VAL A 86 1.03 -4.74 9.37
C VAL A 86 0.54 -4.20 10.71
N GLN A 87 1.47 -3.76 11.55
CA GLN A 87 1.18 -3.19 12.88
C GLN A 87 0.86 -1.70 12.84
N ALA A 88 1.20 -1.02 11.75
CA ALA A 88 0.88 0.38 11.51
C ALA A 88 0.70 0.66 10.01
N ALA A 89 -0.24 1.54 9.68
CA ALA A 89 -0.44 2.06 8.34
C ALA A 89 -0.48 3.60 8.39
N VAL A 90 0.49 4.24 7.75
CA VAL A 90 0.57 5.71 7.65
C VAL A 90 0.20 6.12 6.23
N THR A 91 -0.77 7.01 6.12
CA THR A 91 -1.21 7.59 4.85
C THR A 91 -0.94 9.09 4.87
N MET A 92 -0.26 9.57 3.84
CA MET A 92 -0.03 11.00 3.64
C MET A 92 -0.86 11.43 2.43
N TYR A 93 -1.93 12.19 2.69
CA TYR A 93 -2.86 12.68 1.67
C TYR A 93 -3.30 11.61 0.65
N GLY A 94 -3.40 10.35 1.10
CA GLY A 94 -3.80 9.24 0.25
C GLY A 94 -5.30 9.24 0.00
N ILE A 95 -5.70 8.92 -1.22
CA ILE A 95 -7.11 8.78 -1.58
C ILE A 95 -7.69 7.57 -0.81
N SER A 96 -8.82 7.74 -0.12
CA SER A 96 -9.45 6.67 0.67
C SER A 96 -10.61 6.00 -0.06
N ASN A 97 -11.30 6.73 -0.94
CA ASN A 97 -12.44 6.24 -1.71
C ASN A 97 -12.26 6.58 -3.19
N LEU A 98 -11.89 5.59 -4.00
CA LEU A 98 -11.72 5.78 -5.45
C LEU A 98 -13.06 5.97 -6.19
N LEU A 99 -14.20 5.71 -5.55
CA LEU A 99 -15.53 5.87 -6.17
C LEU A 99 -16.03 7.32 -6.15
N GLU A 100 -15.40 8.19 -5.34
CA GLU A 100 -15.86 9.54 -5.07
C GLU A 100 -14.76 10.58 -5.32
N ILE A 101 -13.87 10.31 -6.26
CA ILE A 101 -12.80 11.25 -6.64
C ILE A 101 -13.44 12.50 -7.23
N GLY A 102 -13.06 13.67 -6.71
CA GLY A 102 -13.64 14.95 -7.09
C GLY A 102 -14.99 15.26 -6.41
N ALA A 103 -15.55 14.35 -5.61
CA ALA A 103 -16.77 14.63 -4.86
C ALA A 103 -16.57 15.79 -3.88
N GLY A 104 -17.53 16.73 -3.86
CA GLY A 104 -17.46 17.93 -3.04
C GLY A 104 -16.68 19.10 -3.64
N PHE A 105 -16.02 18.92 -4.80
CA PHE A 105 -15.47 20.02 -5.59
C PHE A 105 -16.53 20.65 -6.52
N PRO A 106 -16.33 21.90 -6.97
CA PRO A 106 -17.16 22.51 -8.01
C PRO A 106 -17.23 21.65 -9.28
N ASP A 107 -18.34 21.73 -10.01
CA ASP A 107 -18.59 20.92 -11.22
C ASP A 107 -17.48 21.01 -12.26
N GLU A 108 -16.81 22.15 -12.38
CA GLU A 108 -15.68 22.31 -13.32
C GLU A 108 -14.49 21.43 -12.94
N ILE A 109 -14.19 21.31 -11.64
CA ILE A 109 -13.10 20.46 -11.13
C ILE A 109 -13.53 18.99 -11.17
N ALA A 110 -14.77 18.68 -10.81
CA ALA A 110 -15.29 17.31 -10.88
C ALA A 110 -15.22 16.73 -12.31
N LYS A 111 -15.46 17.55 -13.35
CA LYS A 111 -15.34 17.14 -14.76
C LYS A 111 -13.91 16.76 -15.17
N VAL A 112 -12.89 17.38 -14.56
CA VAL A 112 -11.48 17.04 -14.84
C VAL A 112 -11.19 15.59 -14.44
N HIS A 113 -11.74 15.14 -13.32
CA HIS A 113 -11.57 13.79 -12.79
C HIS A 113 -12.29 12.70 -13.62
N GLN A 114 -13.16 13.07 -14.56
CA GLN A 114 -13.81 12.15 -15.50
C GLN A 114 -13.06 11.99 -16.82
N SER A 115 -11.97 12.75 -17.01
CA SER A 115 -11.20 12.73 -18.25
C SER A 115 -10.37 11.45 -18.37
N PRO A 116 -10.35 10.77 -19.53
CA PRO A 116 -9.44 9.64 -19.76
C PRO A 116 -7.95 10.03 -19.71
N ALA A 117 -7.64 11.33 -19.63
CA ALA A 117 -6.28 11.83 -19.46
C ALA A 117 -5.82 11.87 -17.99
N VAL A 118 -6.72 11.74 -17.01
CA VAL A 118 -6.32 11.68 -15.58
C VAL A 118 -6.08 10.24 -15.16
N THR A 119 -5.10 10.02 -14.28
CA THR A 119 -4.64 8.69 -13.86
C THR A 119 -5.64 7.91 -13.00
N GLU A 120 -6.76 8.54 -12.65
CA GLU A 120 -7.78 8.03 -11.74
C GLU A 120 -9.15 7.80 -12.38
N ALA A 121 -9.28 8.07 -13.69
CA ALA A 121 -10.47 7.80 -14.50
C ALA A 121 -10.53 6.34 -15.02
#